data_AF-A0A0C2SIS5-F1
#
_entry.id   AF-A0A0C2SIS5-F1
#
_cell.length_a   1.000
_cell.length_b   1.000
_cell.length_c   1.000
_cell.angle_alpha   90.00
_cell.angle_beta   90.00
_cell.angle_gamma   90.00
#
_symmetry.space_group_name_H-M   'P 1'
#
loop_
_entity.id
_entity.type
_entity.pdbx_description
1 polymer ?
#
loop_
_entity_poly.entity_id
_entity_poly.type
_entity_poly.pdbx_seq_one_letter_code
_entity_poly.pdbx_strand_id
1 'polypeptide(L)'
;MWAWVIIIRNIPLVAAASKGQQPFPNIPFSVFSKFVEDNFASTVSLSTVLMLLFTITENTDLFSLHFFQRSGEHGSKKSPPATGWIRNLGTAVKRRLDENQAELLSEDDVDAHSSEQKSSIAIGIKMDALAVVLGLHPFNKAGKFKGKLKAVSHKQIQAVYSLCPNTATCQTMDCNKKALYQNTKPADLGLVTFIKDFTVYDDVPVYSGLCKQCGTIYYADHERSSGGQQHERVYLNSAKYIKIGQNMWVD
;
A
#
# COMPACT_ATOMS: atom_id res chain seq x y z
N MET A 1 37.09 29.69 -9.98
CA MET A 1 35.96 29.22 -9.14
C MET A 1 34.62 29.75 -9.65
N TRP A 2 34.32 29.59 -10.95
CA TRP A 2 33.05 30.05 -11.56
C TRP A 2 32.44 29.02 -12.53
N ALA A 3 33.18 27.97 -12.89
CA ALA A 3 32.71 26.93 -13.82
C ALA A 3 31.76 25.90 -13.17
N TRP A 4 31.76 25.76 -11.84
CA TRP A 4 30.92 24.78 -11.14
C TRP A 4 29.45 25.21 -10.97
N VAL A 5 29.15 26.51 -11.09
CA VAL A 5 27.78 27.04 -10.88
C VAL A 5 26.89 26.85 -12.12
N ILE A 6 27.47 26.68 -13.31
CA ILE A 6 26.73 26.59 -14.57
C ILE A 6 26.12 25.19 -14.79
N ILE A 7 26.72 24.14 -14.22
CA ILE A 7 26.27 22.75 -14.43
C ILE A 7 24.97 22.44 -13.67
N ILE A 8 24.67 23.13 -12.56
CA ILE A 8 23.45 22.89 -11.77
C ILE A 8 22.21 23.56 -12.40
N ARG A 9 22.38 24.57 -13.27
CA ARG A 9 21.26 25.31 -13.89
C ARG A 9 20.62 24.63 -15.11
N ASN A 10 21.24 23.58 -15.66
CA ASN A 10 20.79 22.91 -16.88
C ASN A 10 20.38 21.45 -16.66
N ILE A 11 20.10 21.04 -15.42
CA ILE A 11 19.34 19.81 -15.22
C ILE A 11 17.90 20.17 -15.54
N PRO A 12 17.29 19.69 -16.64
CA PRO A 12 15.87 19.77 -16.78
C PRO A 12 15.28 19.06 -15.56
N LEU A 13 14.71 19.83 -14.62
CA LEU A 13 13.73 19.29 -13.71
C LEU A 13 12.59 18.85 -14.62
N VAL A 14 12.65 17.59 -15.05
CA VAL A 14 11.47 16.88 -15.49
C VAL A 14 10.64 16.77 -14.23
N ALA A 15 9.84 17.80 -13.96
CA ALA A 15 8.69 17.64 -13.11
C ALA A 15 7.88 16.56 -13.81
N ALA A 16 7.98 15.32 -13.33
CA ALA A 16 7.03 14.29 -13.66
C ALA A 16 5.69 14.92 -13.31
N ALA A 17 4.94 15.36 -14.33
CA ALA A 17 3.66 16.01 -14.14
C ALA A 17 2.91 15.16 -13.12
N SER A 18 2.45 15.75 -12.01
CA SER A 18 1.62 15.04 -11.05
C SER A 18 0.34 14.70 -11.79
N LYS A 19 0.35 13.58 -12.52
CA LYS A 19 -0.78 13.09 -13.29
C LYS A 19 -1.87 12.93 -12.25
N GLY A 20 -2.94 13.72 -12.35
CA GLY A 20 -4.02 13.67 -11.39
C GLY A 20 -4.41 12.21 -11.15
N GLN A 21 -4.51 11.81 -9.89
CA GLN A 21 -4.83 10.43 -9.53
C GLN A 21 -6.34 10.19 -9.69
N GLN A 22 -6.71 8.95 -10.00
CA GLN A 22 -8.09 8.48 -9.82
C GLN A 22 -8.24 7.88 -8.41
N PRO A 23 -9.44 7.91 -7.81
CA PRO A 23 -9.68 7.27 -6.51
C PRO A 23 -9.45 5.75 -6.60
N PHE A 24 -9.23 5.13 -5.45
CA PHE A 24 -9.23 3.66 -5.36
C PHE A 24 -10.59 3.10 -5.81
N PRO A 25 -10.64 1.94 -6.50
CA PRO A 25 -11.89 1.31 -6.89
C PRO A 25 -12.86 1.16 -5.70
N ASN A 26 -14.02 1.82 -5.79
CA ASN A 26 -15.06 1.75 -4.77
C ASN A 26 -16.16 0.78 -5.20
N ILE A 27 -15.82 -0.51 -5.27
CA ILE A 27 -16.79 -1.58 -5.52
C ILE A 27 -17.20 -2.22 -4.20
N PRO A 28 -18.45 -2.74 -4.07
CA PRO A 28 -18.83 -3.50 -2.90
C PRO A 28 -17.92 -4.73 -2.74
N PHE A 29 -17.52 -5.03 -1.51
CA PHE A 29 -16.70 -6.20 -1.22
C PHE A 29 -17.38 -7.50 -1.68
N SER A 30 -18.72 -7.58 -1.65
CA SER A 30 -19.47 -8.73 -2.15
C SER A 30 -19.28 -8.98 -3.66
N VAL A 31 -19.12 -7.93 -4.47
CA VAL A 31 -18.84 -8.05 -5.90
C VAL A 31 -17.42 -8.57 -6.12
N PHE A 32 -16.46 -8.07 -5.33
CA PHE A 32 -15.07 -8.54 -5.37
C PHE A 32 -14.94 -10.00 -4.89
N SER A 33 -15.55 -10.35 -3.76
CA SER A 33 -15.54 -11.71 -3.19
C SER A 33 -16.14 -12.71 -4.18
N LYS A 34 -17.30 -12.37 -4.75
CA LYS A 34 -17.94 -13.23 -5.76
C LYS A 34 -17.07 -13.41 -6.99
N PHE A 35 -16.41 -12.36 -7.47
CA PHE A 35 -15.48 -12.49 -8.58
C PHE A 35 -14.34 -13.47 -8.25
N VAL A 36 -13.76 -13.37 -7.05
CA VAL A 36 -12.69 -14.26 -6.59
C VAL A 36 -13.17 -15.71 -6.53
N GLU A 37 -14.34 -15.95 -5.94
CA GLU A 37 -14.97 -17.27 -5.84
C GLU A 37 -15.28 -17.88 -7.22
N ASP A 38 -15.77 -17.07 -8.16
CA ASP A 38 -16.18 -17.53 -9.49
C ASP A 38 -14.99 -17.76 -10.44
N ASN A 39 -13.83 -17.13 -10.20
CA ASN A 39 -12.73 -17.09 -11.17
C ASN A 39 -11.41 -17.69 -10.67
N PHE A 40 -11.18 -17.91 -9.38
CA PHE A 40 -9.91 -18.44 -8.88
C PHE A 40 -10.11 -19.78 -8.19
N ALA A 41 -9.01 -20.52 -7.98
CA ALA A 41 -9.03 -21.76 -7.23
C ALA A 41 -9.61 -21.56 -5.83
N SER A 42 -10.36 -22.53 -5.32
CA SER A 42 -10.94 -22.47 -3.96
C SER A 42 -9.87 -22.43 -2.86
N THR A 43 -8.64 -22.81 -3.18
CA THR A 43 -7.44 -22.77 -2.32
C THR A 43 -6.68 -21.44 -2.40
N VAL A 44 -7.13 -20.47 -3.22
CA VAL A 44 -6.42 -19.20 -3.40
C VAL A 44 -6.32 -18.45 -2.07
N SER A 45 -5.12 -17.99 -1.75
CA SER A 45 -4.87 -17.27 -0.50
C SER A 45 -5.26 -15.79 -0.58
N LEU A 46 -5.60 -15.19 0.57
CA LEU A 46 -5.84 -13.75 0.67
C LEU A 46 -4.62 -12.93 0.19
N SER A 47 -3.40 -13.35 0.50
CA SER A 47 -2.19 -12.64 0.08
C SER A 47 -2.02 -12.65 -1.45
N THR A 48 -2.35 -13.77 -2.11
CA THR A 48 -2.37 -13.87 -3.57
C THR A 48 -3.40 -12.92 -4.18
N VAL A 49 -4.61 -12.90 -3.64
CA VAL A 49 -5.69 -12.01 -4.11
C VAL A 49 -5.32 -10.54 -3.94
N LEU A 50 -4.75 -10.15 -2.79
CA LEU A 50 -4.27 -8.79 -2.55
C LEU A 50 -3.09 -8.42 -3.47
N MET A 51 -2.19 -9.37 -3.73
CA MET A 51 -1.08 -9.17 -4.67
C MET A 51 -1.61 -8.88 -6.09
N LEU A 52 -2.64 -9.58 -6.55
CA LEU A 52 -3.28 -9.29 -7.83
C LEU A 52 -3.95 -7.92 -7.83
N LEU A 53 -4.69 -7.58 -6.77
CA LEU A 53 -5.33 -6.27 -6.63
C LEU A 53 -4.30 -5.14 -6.75
N PHE A 54 -3.20 -5.20 -6.01
CA PHE A 54 -2.11 -4.22 -6.08
C PHE A 54 -1.38 -4.23 -7.42
N THR A 55 -1.19 -5.40 -8.02
CA THR A 55 -0.62 -5.50 -9.37
C THR A 55 -1.48 -4.73 -10.37
N ILE A 56 -2.81 -4.85 -10.30
CA ILE A 56 -3.71 -4.16 -11.23
C ILE A 56 -3.73 -2.65 -10.97
N THR A 57 -3.83 -2.22 -9.71
CA THR A 57 -3.93 -0.79 -9.37
C THR A 57 -2.63 -0.02 -9.61
N GLU A 58 -1.48 -0.68 -9.53
CA GLU A 58 -0.16 -0.08 -9.81
C GLU A 58 0.21 -0.08 -11.31
N ASN A 59 -0.38 -0.96 -12.13
CA ASN A 59 -0.01 -1.11 -13.55
C ASN A 59 -1.00 -0.45 -14.54
N THR A 60 -1.64 0.66 -14.16
CA THR A 60 -2.64 1.39 -14.97
C THR A 60 -2.18 1.75 -16.39
N ASP A 61 -0.90 2.07 -16.56
CA ASP A 61 -0.29 2.36 -17.86
C ASP A 61 -0.32 1.12 -18.78
N LEU A 62 0.01 -0.06 -18.25
CA LEU A 62 -0.04 -1.33 -18.97
C LEU A 62 -1.49 -1.69 -19.34
N PHE A 63 -2.43 -1.53 -18.40
CA PHE A 63 -3.85 -1.77 -18.68
C PHE A 63 -4.40 -0.81 -19.75
N SER A 64 -3.96 0.44 -19.77
CA SER A 64 -4.33 1.39 -20.83
C SER A 64 -3.90 0.89 -22.21
N LEU A 65 -2.65 0.41 -22.33
CA LEU A 65 -2.12 -0.15 -23.59
C LEU A 65 -2.85 -1.44 -23.98
N HIS A 66 -3.10 -2.32 -23.01
CA HIS A 66 -3.83 -3.56 -23.21
C HIS A 66 -5.23 -3.30 -23.78
N PHE A 67 -6.03 -2.50 -23.09
CA PHE A 67 -7.41 -2.23 -23.49
C PHE A 67 -7.50 -1.45 -24.79
N PHE A 68 -6.58 -0.51 -25.05
CA PHE A 68 -6.54 0.22 -26.31
C PHE A 68 -6.20 -0.70 -27.50
N GLN A 69 -5.24 -1.61 -27.35
CA GLN A 69 -4.95 -2.60 -28.38
C GLN A 69 -6.12 -3.59 -28.58
N ARG A 70 -6.87 -3.88 -27.53
CA ARG A 70 -8.03 -4.78 -27.58
C ARG A 70 -9.26 -4.15 -28.23
N SER A 71 -9.47 -2.83 -28.12
CA SER A 71 -10.67 -2.16 -28.64
C SER A 71 -10.77 -2.10 -30.17
N GLY A 72 -9.68 -2.37 -30.89
CA GLY A 72 -9.71 -2.50 -32.36
C GLY A 72 -9.98 -1.20 -33.10
N GLU A 73 -9.78 -0.03 -32.48
CA GLU A 73 -10.01 1.30 -33.10
C GLU A 73 -9.19 1.53 -34.39
N HIS A 74 -8.18 0.69 -34.66
CA HIS A 74 -7.42 0.66 -35.92
C HIS A 74 -7.76 -0.59 -36.76
N GLY A 75 -8.95 -0.60 -37.38
CA GLY A 75 -9.27 -1.25 -38.66
C GLY A 75 -8.79 -2.69 -38.97
N SER A 76 -8.36 -3.47 -37.98
CA SER A 76 -7.72 -4.77 -38.18
C SER A 76 -8.38 -5.85 -37.35
N LYS A 77 -8.23 -7.10 -37.82
CA LYS A 77 -8.75 -8.37 -37.30
C LYS A 77 -9.05 -8.34 -35.79
N LYS A 78 -10.16 -9.00 -35.39
CA LYS A 78 -10.56 -9.26 -33.99
C LYS A 78 -9.32 -9.38 -33.09
N SER A 79 -9.09 -8.36 -32.27
CA SER A 79 -7.92 -8.32 -31.37
C SER A 79 -8.04 -9.50 -30.39
N PRO A 80 -6.94 -10.25 -30.14
CA PRO A 80 -7.00 -11.38 -29.24
C PRO A 80 -7.39 -10.94 -27.82
N PRO A 81 -8.11 -11.78 -27.06
CA PRO A 81 -8.53 -11.47 -25.70
C PRO A 81 -7.34 -11.19 -24.78
N ALA A 82 -6.21 -11.85 -25.01
CA ALA A 82 -4.95 -11.60 -24.31
C ALA A 82 -3.91 -10.97 -25.24
N THR A 83 -3.72 -9.64 -25.15
CA THR A 83 -2.65 -8.93 -25.88
C THR A 83 -1.27 -9.25 -25.28
N GLY A 84 -0.20 -8.92 -25.99
CA GLY A 84 1.18 -9.12 -25.48
C GLY A 84 1.42 -8.49 -24.11
N TRP A 85 0.79 -7.34 -23.84
CA TRP A 85 0.87 -6.64 -22.55
C TRP A 85 0.39 -7.50 -21.38
N ILE A 86 -0.84 -8.03 -21.49
CA ILE A 86 -1.43 -8.80 -20.39
C ILE A 86 -0.81 -10.20 -20.27
N ARG A 87 -0.32 -10.76 -21.39
CA ARG A 87 0.42 -12.03 -21.40
C ARG A 87 1.74 -11.92 -20.64
N ASN A 88 2.49 -10.84 -20.87
CA ASN A 88 3.75 -10.61 -20.16
C ASN A 88 3.51 -10.33 -18.67
N LEU A 89 2.46 -9.58 -18.34
CA LEU A 89 2.07 -9.38 -16.94
C LEU A 89 1.69 -10.72 -16.29
N GLY A 90 0.92 -11.56 -16.99
CA GLY A 90 0.54 -12.89 -16.53
C GLY A 90 1.75 -13.79 -16.27
N THR A 91 2.76 -13.76 -17.13
CA THR A 91 4.03 -14.46 -16.91
C THR A 91 4.77 -13.94 -15.68
N ALA A 92 4.82 -12.62 -15.48
CA ALA A 92 5.47 -12.03 -14.31
C ALA A 92 4.77 -12.42 -13.00
N VAL A 93 3.43 -12.43 -13.00
CA VAL A 93 2.61 -12.91 -11.88
C VAL A 93 2.84 -14.39 -11.63
N LYS A 94 2.81 -15.23 -12.67
CA LYS A 94 3.06 -16.67 -12.56
C LYS A 94 4.40 -16.95 -11.88
N ARG A 95 5.48 -16.32 -12.35
CA ARG A 95 6.81 -16.48 -11.75
C ARG A 95 6.82 -16.16 -10.26
N ARG A 96 6.11 -15.11 -9.84
CA ARG A 96 5.97 -14.76 -8.42
C ARG A 96 5.15 -15.76 -7.63
N LEU A 97 4.14 -16.39 -8.25
CA LEU A 97 3.34 -17.45 -7.63
C LEU A 97 4.18 -18.72 -7.43
N ASP A 98 4.96 -19.11 -8.44
CA ASP A 98 5.83 -20.29 -8.41
C ASP A 98 6.89 -20.16 -7.29
N GLU A 99 7.49 -18.97 -7.13
CA GLU A 99 8.44 -18.66 -6.04
C GLU A 99 7.81 -18.82 -4.65
N ASN A 100 6.52 -18.54 -4.51
CA ASN A 100 5.79 -18.59 -3.24
C ASN A 100 4.92 -19.85 -3.08
N GLN A 101 5.02 -20.81 -4.02
CA GLN A 101 4.19 -22.02 -4.08
C GLN A 101 2.68 -21.73 -3.95
N ALA A 102 2.24 -20.61 -4.53
CA ALA A 102 0.86 -20.14 -4.40
C ALA A 102 0.00 -20.59 -5.60
N GLU A 103 -1.19 -21.10 -5.31
CA GLU A 103 -2.17 -21.47 -6.33
C GLU A 103 -3.12 -20.30 -6.64
N LEU A 104 -3.48 -20.16 -7.92
CA LEU A 104 -4.38 -19.11 -8.41
C LEU A 104 -5.40 -19.66 -9.41
N LEU A 105 -4.92 -20.49 -10.33
CA LEU A 105 -5.72 -21.13 -11.37
C LEU A 105 -6.38 -22.40 -10.83
N SER A 106 -7.63 -22.65 -11.19
CA SER A 106 -8.32 -23.91 -10.85
C SER A 106 -7.85 -25.05 -11.75
N GLU A 107 -8.19 -26.30 -11.42
CA GLU A 107 -7.89 -27.46 -12.29
C GLU A 107 -8.50 -27.30 -13.69
N ASP A 108 -9.66 -26.64 -13.80
CA ASP A 108 -10.33 -26.36 -15.08
C ASP A 108 -9.56 -25.34 -15.95
N ASP A 109 -8.72 -24.50 -15.34
CA ASP A 109 -7.88 -23.54 -16.06
C ASP A 109 -6.59 -24.19 -16.60
N VAL A 110 -6.25 -25.39 -16.12
CA VAL A 110 -4.94 -26.03 -16.30
C VAL A 110 -5.11 -27.49 -16.74
N ASP A 111 -5.11 -27.72 -18.06
CA ASP A 111 -5.01 -29.10 -18.57
C ASP A 111 -3.72 -29.77 -18.04
N ALA A 112 -3.75 -31.10 -17.81
CA ALA A 112 -2.57 -31.89 -17.41
C ALA A 112 -1.38 -31.79 -18.40
N HIS A 113 -1.62 -31.29 -19.62
CA HIS A 113 -0.63 -31.03 -20.67
C HIS A 113 -0.50 -29.54 -21.01
N SER A 114 -1.00 -28.64 -20.16
CA SER A 114 -0.95 -27.21 -20.42
C SER A 114 0.51 -26.71 -20.40
N SER A 115 0.91 -26.02 -21.45
CA SER A 115 2.22 -25.38 -21.50
C SER A 115 2.25 -24.21 -20.52
N GLU A 116 3.44 -23.86 -19.99
CA GLU A 116 3.59 -22.71 -19.11
C GLU A 116 3.00 -21.42 -19.71
N GLN A 117 3.10 -21.29 -21.03
CA GLN A 117 2.56 -20.18 -21.78
C GLN A 117 1.02 -20.10 -21.71
N LYS A 118 0.31 -21.23 -21.66
CA LYS A 118 -1.15 -21.26 -21.49
C LYS A 118 -1.54 -20.76 -20.10
N SER A 119 -0.86 -21.20 -19.04
CA SER A 119 -1.14 -20.75 -17.67
C SER A 119 -0.93 -19.23 -17.54
N SER A 120 0.16 -18.70 -18.09
CA SER A 120 0.41 -17.24 -18.07
C SER A 120 -0.65 -16.46 -18.84
N ILE A 121 -1.17 -17.00 -19.95
CA ILE A 121 -2.29 -16.39 -20.68
C ILE A 121 -3.56 -16.39 -19.83
N ALA A 122 -3.88 -17.51 -19.16
CA ALA A 122 -5.06 -17.63 -18.31
C ALA A 122 -5.02 -16.60 -17.15
N ILE A 123 -3.88 -16.46 -16.47
CA ILE A 123 -3.66 -15.43 -15.45
C ILE A 123 -3.88 -14.04 -16.04
N GLY A 124 -3.33 -13.78 -17.23
CA GLY A 124 -3.55 -12.53 -17.97
C GLY A 124 -5.04 -12.21 -18.17
N ILE A 125 -5.81 -13.19 -18.66
CA ILE A 125 -7.25 -13.04 -18.92
C ILE A 125 -8.02 -12.76 -17.62
N LYS A 126 -7.68 -13.45 -16.51
CA LYS A 126 -8.33 -13.18 -15.21
C LYS A 126 -8.00 -11.79 -14.67
N MET A 127 -6.77 -11.29 -14.87
CA MET A 127 -6.41 -9.91 -14.51
C MET A 127 -7.14 -8.87 -15.36
N ASP A 128 -7.32 -9.12 -16.66
CA ASP A 128 -8.16 -8.29 -17.52
C ASP A 128 -9.61 -8.24 -16.98
N ALA A 129 -10.20 -9.39 -16.69
CA ALA A 129 -11.56 -9.47 -16.13
C ALA A 129 -11.67 -8.74 -14.79
N LEU A 130 -10.68 -8.90 -13.91
CA LEU A 130 -10.62 -8.20 -12.63
C LEU A 130 -10.47 -6.68 -12.81
N ALA A 131 -9.66 -6.22 -13.76
CA ALA A 131 -9.54 -4.79 -14.07
C ALA A 131 -10.86 -4.19 -14.56
N VAL A 132 -11.65 -4.95 -15.33
CA VAL A 132 -13.01 -4.54 -15.71
C VAL A 132 -13.93 -4.43 -14.50
N VAL A 133 -13.92 -5.42 -13.60
CA VAL A 133 -14.73 -5.40 -12.37
C VAL A 133 -14.37 -4.22 -11.46
N LEU A 134 -13.09 -3.89 -11.35
CA LEU A 134 -12.57 -2.74 -10.60
C LEU A 134 -12.86 -1.39 -11.27
N GLY A 135 -13.45 -1.38 -12.47
CA GLY A 135 -13.68 -0.15 -13.24
C GLY A 135 -12.40 0.48 -13.81
N LEU A 136 -11.28 -0.26 -13.81
CA LEU A 136 -9.98 0.17 -14.31
C LEU A 136 -9.84 -0.11 -15.81
N HIS A 137 -10.81 0.37 -16.59
CA HIS A 137 -10.83 0.25 -18.04
C HIS A 137 -11.04 1.62 -18.70
N PRO A 138 -10.30 1.95 -19.79
CA PRO A 138 -10.29 3.29 -20.37
C PRO A 138 -11.48 3.60 -21.28
N PHE A 139 -12.53 2.76 -21.28
CA PHE A 139 -13.70 2.91 -22.13
C PHE A 139 -14.95 3.23 -21.30
N ASN A 140 -15.96 3.86 -21.90
CA ASN A 140 -17.27 4.02 -21.27
C ASN A 140 -18.21 2.85 -21.59
N LYS A 141 -19.41 2.85 -20.98
CA LYS A 141 -20.45 1.85 -21.26
C LYS A 141 -20.89 1.84 -22.72
N ALA A 142 -20.69 2.94 -23.45
CA ALA A 142 -20.97 3.07 -24.88
C ALA A 142 -19.75 2.71 -25.77
N GLY A 143 -18.67 2.16 -25.20
CA GLY A 143 -17.47 1.75 -25.93
C GLY A 143 -16.56 2.89 -26.37
N LYS A 144 -16.82 4.16 -25.98
CA LYS A 144 -15.95 5.29 -26.33
C LYS A 144 -14.75 5.39 -25.41
N PHE A 145 -13.58 5.68 -25.98
CA PHE A 145 -12.36 5.92 -25.24
C PHE A 145 -12.46 7.20 -24.40
N LYS A 146 -12.21 7.09 -23.09
CA LYS A 146 -12.23 8.21 -22.13
C LYS A 146 -10.86 8.87 -21.95
N GLY A 147 -9.81 8.26 -22.51
CA GLY A 147 -8.42 8.62 -22.25
C GLY A 147 -7.67 7.54 -21.48
N LYS A 148 -6.37 7.76 -21.33
CA LYS A 148 -5.46 6.89 -20.58
C LYS A 148 -5.88 6.80 -19.11
N LEU A 149 -5.76 5.62 -18.51
CA LEU A 149 -5.99 5.45 -17.07
C LEU A 149 -5.01 6.33 -16.29
N LYS A 150 -5.52 6.94 -15.22
CA LYS A 150 -4.72 7.70 -14.27
C LYS A 150 -4.13 6.77 -13.22
N ALA A 151 -3.06 7.18 -12.55
CA ALA A 151 -2.55 6.43 -11.40
C ALA A 151 -3.66 6.31 -10.32
N VAL A 152 -3.79 5.14 -9.70
CA VAL A 152 -4.75 4.92 -8.62
C VAL A 152 -4.21 5.50 -7.32
N SER A 153 -5.03 6.26 -6.61
CA SER A 153 -4.70 6.74 -5.27
C SER A 153 -4.91 5.64 -4.25
N HIS A 154 -3.86 5.28 -3.51
CA HIS A 154 -3.92 4.26 -2.46
C HIS A 154 -4.21 4.85 -1.06
N LYS A 155 -4.53 6.15 -0.96
CA LYS A 155 -4.82 6.82 0.32
C LYS A 155 -5.93 6.14 1.14
N GLN A 156 -6.96 5.59 0.48
CA GLN A 156 -8.09 4.95 1.16
C GLN A 156 -7.75 3.62 1.83
N ILE A 157 -6.68 2.96 1.39
CA ILE A 157 -6.26 1.65 1.91
C ILE A 157 -4.94 1.75 2.70
N GLN A 158 -4.45 2.98 2.89
CA GLN A 158 -3.24 3.24 3.66
C GLN A 158 -3.48 2.86 5.12
N ALA A 159 -2.46 2.27 5.76
CA ALA A 159 -2.54 1.95 7.18
C ALA A 159 -2.71 3.23 8.00
N VAL A 160 -3.60 3.18 8.99
CA VAL A 160 -3.71 4.23 10.02
C VAL A 160 -2.60 3.99 11.03
N TYR A 161 -1.65 4.92 11.13
CA TYR A 161 -0.56 4.84 12.08
C TYR A 161 -0.97 5.42 13.43
N SER A 162 -0.26 4.99 14.47
CA SER A 162 -0.32 5.59 15.79
C SER A 162 1.04 5.52 16.46
N LEU A 163 1.40 6.56 17.21
CA LEU A 163 2.62 6.60 18.00
C LEU A 163 2.29 6.26 19.45
N CYS A 164 3.02 5.29 20.02
CA CYS A 164 2.82 4.86 21.40
C CYS A 164 4.16 4.43 22.01
N PRO A 165 4.23 4.24 23.34
CA PRO A 165 5.43 3.70 23.98
C PRO A 165 5.87 2.38 23.35
N ASN A 166 7.17 2.22 23.18
CA ASN A 166 7.78 1.01 22.62
C ASN A 166 7.89 -0.15 23.64
N THR A 167 7.41 0.04 24.87
CA THR A 167 7.40 -0.96 25.93
C THR A 167 6.00 -1.12 26.52
N ALA A 168 5.65 -2.36 26.88
CA ALA A 168 4.38 -2.68 27.54
C ALA A 168 4.44 -2.56 29.07
N THR A 169 5.65 -2.47 29.64
CA THR A 169 5.87 -2.54 31.09
C THR A 169 6.76 -1.43 31.60
N CYS A 170 6.54 -1.00 32.84
CA CYS A 170 7.36 -0.02 33.51
C CYS A 170 8.79 -0.55 33.68
N GLN A 171 9.77 0.26 33.28
CA GLN A 171 11.21 -0.07 33.36
C GLN A 171 11.86 0.42 34.66
N THR A 172 11.13 1.16 35.50
CA THR A 172 11.61 1.58 36.82
C THR A 172 11.85 0.37 37.72
N MET A 173 13.02 0.31 38.37
CA MET A 173 13.47 -0.85 39.17
C MET A 173 12.42 -1.31 40.21
N ASP A 174 11.80 -0.38 40.94
CA ASP A 174 10.86 -0.70 42.02
C ASP A 174 9.45 -1.13 41.53
N CYS A 175 9.20 -1.06 40.22
CA CYS A 175 7.89 -1.35 39.64
C CYS A 175 7.74 -2.77 39.11
N ASN A 176 8.73 -3.66 39.26
CA ASN A 176 8.61 -5.08 38.94
C ASN A 176 7.92 -5.36 37.58
N LYS A 177 8.22 -4.56 36.54
CA LYS A 177 7.61 -4.67 35.20
C LYS A 177 6.08 -4.61 35.18
N LYS A 178 5.44 -3.80 36.05
CA LYS A 178 3.99 -3.57 35.97
C LYS A 178 3.57 -3.02 34.60
N ALA A 179 2.41 -3.44 34.12
CA ALA A 179 1.83 -2.99 32.87
C ALA A 179 1.62 -1.46 32.84
N LEU A 180 1.85 -0.87 31.67
CA LEU A 180 1.53 0.52 31.40
C LEU A 180 0.05 0.64 31.00
N TYR A 181 -0.63 1.63 31.56
CA TYR A 181 -2.01 1.97 31.22
C TYR A 181 -2.04 3.18 30.31
N GLN A 182 -3.02 3.26 29.41
CA GLN A 182 -3.18 4.46 28.60
C GLN A 182 -3.42 5.68 29.51
N ASN A 183 -2.62 6.72 29.29
CA ASN A 183 -2.67 7.97 30.03
C ASN A 183 -3.40 9.07 29.23
N THR A 184 -3.14 9.15 27.93
CA THR A 184 -3.80 10.13 27.04
C THR A 184 -5.28 9.82 26.91
N LYS A 185 -6.15 10.75 27.31
CA LYS A 185 -7.61 10.64 27.10
C LYS A 185 -7.96 10.95 25.64
N PRO A 186 -9.09 10.44 25.11
CA PRO A 186 -9.52 10.76 23.74
C PRO A 186 -9.64 12.26 23.45
N ALA A 187 -10.05 13.07 24.45
CA ALA A 187 -10.15 14.53 24.30
C ALA A 187 -8.80 15.25 24.26
N ASP A 188 -7.74 14.62 24.76
CA ASP A 188 -6.38 15.17 24.84
C ASP A 188 -5.46 14.55 23.78
N LEU A 189 -6.03 13.90 22.76
CA LEU A 189 -5.29 13.16 21.75
C LEU A 189 -4.52 14.12 20.84
N GLY A 190 -3.19 14.15 20.99
CA GLY A 190 -2.33 14.92 20.12
C GLY A 190 -2.28 14.30 18.72
N LEU A 191 -2.61 15.11 17.71
CA LEU A 191 -2.45 14.75 16.30
C LEU A 191 -1.16 15.38 15.76
N VAL A 192 -0.35 14.56 15.10
CA VAL A 192 0.98 14.98 14.61
C VAL A 192 1.19 14.57 13.16
N THR A 193 2.12 15.25 12.50
CA THR A 193 2.68 14.79 11.24
C THR A 193 3.74 13.74 11.53
N PHE A 194 3.56 12.54 10.98
CA PHE A 194 4.51 11.44 11.09
C PHE A 194 5.14 11.16 9.73
N ILE A 195 6.47 11.18 9.67
CA ILE A 195 7.23 10.81 8.49
C ILE A 195 7.76 9.40 8.74
N LYS A 196 7.38 8.47 7.85
CA LYS A 196 7.87 7.10 7.87
C LYS A 196 8.49 6.76 6.54
N ASP A 197 9.75 6.32 6.56
CA ASP A 197 10.55 6.07 5.36
C ASP A 197 10.63 7.35 4.48
N PHE A 198 9.79 7.45 3.45
CA PHE A 198 9.67 8.61 2.55
C PHE A 198 8.24 9.12 2.39
N THR A 199 7.33 8.68 3.27
CA THR A 199 5.90 9.03 3.20
C THR A 199 5.50 9.87 4.40
N VAL A 200 4.74 10.92 4.13
CA VAL A 200 4.17 11.81 5.15
C VAL A 200 2.75 11.35 5.48
N TYR A 201 2.49 11.20 6.76
CA TYR A 201 1.21 10.84 7.34
C TYR A 201 0.75 11.98 8.24
N ASP A 202 -0.39 12.58 7.89
CA ASP A 202 -0.99 13.64 8.70
C ASP A 202 -1.96 13.06 9.73
N ASP A 203 -2.27 13.86 10.75
CA ASP A 203 -3.24 13.54 11.80
C ASP A 203 -2.98 12.20 12.52
N VAL A 204 -1.71 11.85 12.73
CA VAL A 204 -1.35 10.61 13.44
C VAL A 204 -1.53 10.80 14.95
N PRO A 205 -2.31 9.95 15.63
CA PRO A 205 -2.53 10.06 17.06
C PRO A 205 -1.29 9.63 17.87
N VAL A 206 -0.99 10.40 18.92
CA VAL A 206 0.09 10.11 19.86
C VAL A 206 -0.48 9.73 21.22
N TYR A 207 -0.14 8.52 21.65
CA TYR A 207 -0.53 7.97 22.95
C TYR A 207 0.65 8.00 23.93
N SER A 208 0.32 8.19 25.20
CA SER A 208 1.23 8.00 26.31
C SER A 208 0.74 6.89 27.24
N GLY A 209 1.69 6.16 27.82
CA GLY A 209 1.45 5.16 28.86
C GLY A 209 1.76 5.72 30.24
N LEU A 210 1.11 5.22 31.28
CA LEU A 210 1.33 5.59 32.67
C LEU A 210 1.51 4.32 33.50
N CYS A 211 2.58 4.26 34.28
CA CYS A 211 2.68 3.28 35.35
C CYS A 211 1.89 3.77 36.56
N LYS A 212 0.81 3.05 36.93
CA LYS A 212 -0.01 3.41 38.10
C LYS A 212 0.70 3.25 39.44
N GLN A 213 1.84 2.54 39.50
CA GLN A 213 2.59 2.31 40.74
C GLN A 213 3.55 3.46 41.05
N CYS A 214 4.40 3.88 40.11
CA CYS A 214 5.36 4.97 40.32
C CYS A 214 4.96 6.31 39.69
N GLY A 215 3.90 6.35 38.88
CA GLY A 215 3.46 7.57 38.20
C GLY A 215 4.31 7.98 36.99
N THR A 216 5.31 7.18 36.59
CA THR A 216 6.12 7.45 35.39
C THR A 216 5.26 7.40 34.13
N ILE A 217 5.37 8.43 33.30
CA ILE A 217 4.70 8.54 32.01
C ILE A 217 5.68 8.13 30.92
N TYR A 218 5.24 7.25 30.03
CA TYR A 218 5.98 6.77 28.87
C TYR A 218 5.41 7.41 27.61
N TYR A 219 6.28 7.96 26.77
CA TYR A 219 5.99 8.42 25.42
C TYR A 219 6.71 7.51 24.41
N ALA A 220 6.57 7.80 23.12
CA ALA A 220 7.21 7.03 22.06
C ALA A 220 8.75 7.20 22.00
N ASP A 221 9.28 8.32 22.46
CA ASP A 221 10.72 8.68 22.41
C ASP A 221 11.39 8.85 23.79
N HIS A 222 10.60 9.06 24.85
CA HIS A 222 11.13 9.31 26.20
C HIS A 222 10.18 8.83 27.30
N GLU A 223 10.71 8.69 28.51
CA GLU A 223 9.92 8.60 29.74
C GLU A 223 10.06 9.87 30.57
N ARG A 224 9.03 10.15 31.39
CA ARG A 224 8.98 11.27 32.33
C ARG A 224 8.64 10.71 33.70
N SER A 225 9.62 10.71 34.59
CA SER A 225 9.43 10.33 35.99
C SER A 225 9.07 11.55 36.84
N SER A 226 8.44 11.32 37.99
CA SER A 226 8.16 12.38 38.99
C SER A 226 9.16 12.37 40.14
N GLY A 227 10.33 11.74 39.96
CA GLY A 227 11.35 11.56 40.99
C GLY A 227 12.17 12.83 41.27
N GLY A 228 11.53 13.89 41.77
CA GLY A 228 12.20 15.14 42.17
C GLY A 228 11.38 16.41 41.91
N GLN A 229 11.83 17.57 42.42
CA GLN A 229 11.20 18.89 42.20
C GLN A 229 11.12 19.31 40.72
N GLN A 230 11.83 18.60 39.84
CA GLN A 230 11.74 18.71 38.40
C GLN A 230 11.44 17.33 37.80
N HIS A 231 10.56 17.31 36.80
CA HIS A 231 10.31 16.11 36.02
C HIS A 231 11.55 15.77 35.20
N GLU A 232 12.19 14.65 35.51
CA GLU A 232 13.32 14.15 34.73
C GLU A 232 12.79 13.50 33.45
N ARG A 233 13.29 13.99 32.30
CA ARG A 233 12.98 13.44 30.98
C ARG A 233 14.16 12.57 30.55
N VAL A 234 13.91 11.28 30.37
CA VAL A 234 14.93 10.31 29.93
C VAL A 234 14.56 9.81 28.54
N TYR A 235 15.39 10.14 27.56
CA TYR A 235 15.22 9.65 26.19
C TYR A 235 15.60 8.17 26.09
N LEU A 236 14.81 7.40 25.33
CA LEU A 236 15.00 5.96 25.22
C LEU A 236 15.98 5.66 24.07
N ASN A 237 17.07 4.93 24.36
CA ASN A 237 17.95 4.43 23.30
C ASN A 237 17.25 3.44 22.36
N SER A 238 16.15 2.85 22.80
CA SER A 238 15.28 1.97 22.01
C SER A 238 14.15 2.71 21.28
N ALA A 239 14.10 4.05 21.37
CA ALA A 239 13.06 4.84 20.73
C ALA A 239 13.06 4.54 19.23
N LYS A 240 11.90 4.09 18.73
CA LYS A 240 11.67 3.86 17.31
C LYS A 240 11.37 5.16 16.57
N TYR A 241 10.94 6.19 17.30
CA TYR A 241 10.51 7.45 16.72
C TYR A 241 11.16 8.59 17.49
N ILE A 242 11.47 9.67 16.80
CA ILE A 242 12.00 10.90 17.39
C ILE A 242 11.06 12.05 17.08
N LYS A 243 10.75 12.84 18.10
CA LYS A 243 10.01 14.09 17.94
C LYS A 243 10.92 15.18 17.41
N ILE A 244 10.57 15.78 16.27
CA ILE A 244 11.25 16.93 15.67
C ILE A 244 10.33 18.16 15.78
N GLY A 245 10.78 19.20 16.49
CA GLY A 245 9.96 20.39 16.73
C GLY A 245 8.74 20.09 17.61
N GLN A 246 7.61 20.72 17.33
CA GLN A 246 6.41 20.64 18.20
C GLN A 246 5.43 19.54 17.79
N ASN A 247 5.21 19.35 16.48
CA ASN A 247 4.13 18.51 15.93
C ASN A 247 4.62 17.52 14.86
N MET A 248 5.92 17.27 14.76
CA MET A 248 6.48 16.33 13.77
C MET A 248 7.21 15.19 14.47
N TRP A 249 7.01 13.99 13.95
CA TRP A 249 7.68 12.77 14.39
C TRP A 249 8.26 12.04 13.19
N VAL A 250 9.41 11.41 13.37
CA VAL A 250 10.13 10.68 12.33
C VAL A 250 10.55 9.33 12.88
N ASP A 251 10.54 8.29 12.04
CA ASP A 251 11.04 6.94 12.37
C ASP A 251 12.56 6.76 12.25
#